data_AF-A0A811N3S4-F1
#
_entry.id   AF-A0A811N3S4-F1
#
_cell.length_a   1.000
_cell.length_b   1.000
_cell.length_c   1.000
_cell.angle_alpha   90.00
_cell.angle_beta   90.00
_cell.angle_gamma   90.00
#
_symmetry.space_group_name_H-M   'P 1'
#
loop_
_entity.id
_entity.type
_entity.pdbx_description
1 polymer ?
#
loop_
_entity_poly.entity_id
_entity_poly.type
_entity_poly.pdbx_seq_one_letter_code
_entity_poly.pdbx_strand_id
1 'polypeptide(L)'
;MAQARCPLPSLLLVLVAVVLLVPRAAGYPWQVCGNTGSFTANSTYQANLALLAIALPKNISSSPDLFATTIVGAIPELVSALALCRGDANATTCSACLVTAFQDVQNVCSLDRSAAIYYDPCILYYSNDDSFLSSADNVASASTNRINLRNVTSDPARFNRLVGALVNATAEYAAYNSTRRYASGEADFDQEYPKVYSWAQCTPDLTPAQCRVCLAGIIAEMPRLFTDRVGGRVLGIRCSYRYEVFSFLNSPVMVQLAAESGNSGSPTPAMGPTSVTPSAAGGGEY
;
A
#
# COMPACT_ATOMS: atom_id res chain seq x y z
N MET A 1 60.29 1.55 23.60
CA MET A 1 58.86 1.28 23.87
C MET A 1 58.05 2.41 23.25
N ALA A 2 57.43 2.20 22.09
CA ALA A 2 56.63 3.22 21.41
C ALA A 2 55.15 2.96 21.73
N GLN A 3 54.50 3.95 22.36
CA GLN A 3 53.08 3.91 22.68
C GLN A 3 52.25 4.13 21.41
N ALA A 4 51.44 3.14 21.04
CA ALA A 4 50.42 3.27 20.01
C ALA A 4 49.29 4.17 20.52
N ARG A 5 49.12 5.35 19.92
CA ARG A 5 47.95 6.22 20.14
C ARG A 5 46.78 5.64 19.36
N CYS A 6 45.73 5.22 20.08
CA CYS A 6 44.50 4.70 19.50
C CYS A 6 43.60 5.88 19.03
N PRO A 7 43.16 5.94 17.76
CA PRO A 7 42.31 7.02 17.27
C PRO A 7 40.84 6.69 17.50
N LEU A 8 40.40 6.60 18.77
CA LEU A 8 38.99 6.38 19.10
C LEU A 8 38.04 7.60 18.93
N PRO A 9 38.46 8.89 18.96
CA PRO A 9 37.48 9.98 18.98
C PRO A 9 36.82 10.26 17.62
N SER A 10 37.49 9.96 16.49
CA SER A 10 36.93 10.23 15.16
C SER A 10 35.81 9.26 14.76
N LEU A 11 35.84 8.01 15.23
CA LEU A 11 34.82 7.01 14.87
C LEU A 11 33.47 7.32 15.54
N LEU A 12 33.48 7.80 16.79
CA LEU A 12 32.28 8.23 17.50
C LEU A 12 31.63 9.46 16.86
N LEU A 13 32.43 10.44 16.43
CA LEU A 13 31.93 11.64 15.74
C LEU A 13 31.28 11.32 14.39
N VAL A 14 31.84 10.36 13.64
CA VAL A 14 31.25 9.90 12.38
C VAL A 14 29.94 9.14 12.63
N LEU A 15 29.87 8.27 13.65
CA LEU A 15 28.65 7.56 14.03
C LEU A 15 27.51 8.53 14.44
N VAL A 16 27.82 9.55 15.23
CA VAL A 16 26.84 10.57 15.63
C VAL A 16 26.38 11.40 14.44
N ALA A 17 27.30 11.77 13.53
CA ALA A 17 26.95 12.50 12.30
C ALA A 17 26.07 11.68 11.36
N VAL A 18 26.31 10.37 11.23
CA VAL A 18 25.47 9.45 10.41
C VAL A 18 24.06 9.32 11.00
N VAL A 19 23.91 9.28 12.33
CA VAL A 19 22.58 9.25 12.99
C VAL A 19 21.82 10.57 12.76
N LEU A 20 22.52 11.70 12.66
CA LEU A 20 21.91 13.01 12.38
C LEU A 20 21.58 13.26 10.91
N LEU A 21 22.16 12.46 9.99
CA LEU A 21 21.90 12.50 8.55
C LEU A 21 20.74 11.62 8.09
N VAL A 22 20.12 10.85 9.00
CA VAL A 22 18.88 10.13 8.67
C VAL A 22 17.77 11.19 8.53
N PRO A 23 17.21 11.40 7.33
CA PRO A 23 16.07 12.29 7.19
C PRO A 23 14.98 11.77 8.13
N ARG A 24 14.55 12.61 9.07
CA ARG A 24 13.30 12.41 9.79
C ARG A 24 12.15 12.59 8.80
N ALA A 25 11.95 11.60 7.93
CA ALA A 25 10.61 11.32 7.44
C ALA A 25 9.75 11.18 8.70
N ALA A 26 8.58 11.82 8.76
CA ALA A 26 7.64 11.66 9.87
C ALA A 26 7.35 10.16 10.00
N GLY A 27 8.11 9.51 10.86
CA GLY A 27 8.57 8.17 10.60
C GLY A 27 7.90 7.27 11.59
N TYR A 28 6.82 6.64 11.14
CA TYR A 28 6.48 5.27 11.49
C TYR A 28 6.52 4.90 12.99
N PRO A 29 5.38 4.53 13.62
CA PRO A 29 4.10 4.11 13.05
C PRO A 29 3.11 5.23 12.73
N TRP A 30 2.03 4.86 12.02
CA TRP A 30 0.79 5.63 11.98
C TRP A 30 -0.32 4.89 12.69
N GLN A 31 -0.99 5.58 13.61
CA GLN A 31 -2.09 5.06 14.40
C GLN A 31 -3.40 5.77 14.06
N VAL A 32 -4.50 5.03 14.18
CA VAL A 32 -5.86 5.56 14.21
C VAL A 32 -6.52 4.98 15.45
N CYS A 33 -6.69 5.82 16.46
CA CYS A 33 -7.33 5.45 17.71
C CYS A 33 -8.84 5.53 17.55
N GLY A 34 -9.54 4.47 17.93
CA GLY A 34 -10.97 4.33 17.73
C GLY A 34 -11.79 5.15 18.72
N ASN A 35 -13.09 5.25 18.44
CA ASN A 35 -14.06 5.99 19.25
C ASN A 35 -15.16 5.06 19.83
N THR A 36 -14.94 3.75 19.85
CA THR A 36 -15.90 2.73 20.34
C THR A 36 -15.93 2.62 21.87
N GLY A 37 -15.40 3.62 22.56
CA GLY A 37 -15.28 3.70 24.01
C GLY A 37 -13.90 3.27 24.52
N SER A 38 -13.72 3.40 25.83
CA SER A 38 -12.47 3.05 26.51
C SER A 38 -12.68 1.87 27.46
N PHE A 39 -11.64 1.06 27.64
CA PHE A 39 -11.60 0.04 28.69
C PHE A 39 -10.87 0.57 29.93
N THR A 40 -11.06 -0.08 31.07
CA THR A 40 -10.38 0.31 32.31
C THR A 40 -9.06 -0.44 32.44
N ALA A 41 -8.06 0.19 33.06
CA ALA A 41 -6.81 -0.49 33.38
C ALA A 41 -7.07 -1.72 34.26
N ASN A 42 -6.35 -2.81 33.99
CA ASN A 42 -6.50 -4.13 34.61
C ASN A 42 -7.88 -4.80 34.39
N SER A 43 -8.62 -4.40 33.35
CA SER A 43 -9.86 -5.05 32.94
C SER A 43 -9.64 -6.40 32.27
N THR A 44 -10.70 -7.20 32.18
CA THR A 44 -10.74 -8.42 31.37
C THR A 44 -10.49 -8.11 29.88
N TYR A 45 -10.98 -6.99 29.37
CA TYR A 45 -10.67 -6.50 28.03
C TYR A 45 -9.17 -6.35 27.80
N GLN A 46 -8.45 -5.71 28.74
CA GLN A 46 -7.00 -5.55 28.65
C GLN A 46 -6.28 -6.91 28.69
N ALA A 47 -6.73 -7.84 29.53
CA ALA A 47 -6.19 -9.19 29.57
C ALA A 47 -6.43 -9.96 28.25
N ASN A 48 -7.60 -9.81 27.65
CA ASN A 48 -7.94 -10.41 26.35
C ASN A 48 -7.09 -9.83 25.22
N LEU A 49 -6.82 -8.51 25.24
CA LEU A 49 -5.89 -7.87 24.30
C LEU A 49 -4.45 -8.39 24.48
N ALA A 50 -4.00 -8.64 25.71
CA ALA A 50 -2.70 -9.23 25.97
C ALA A 50 -2.59 -10.68 25.46
N LEU A 51 -3.67 -11.47 25.52
CA LEU A 51 -3.71 -12.80 24.92
C LEU A 51 -3.57 -12.74 23.38
N LEU A 52 -4.23 -11.78 22.73
CA LEU A 52 -4.06 -11.54 21.29
C LEU A 52 -2.62 -11.16 20.94
N ALA A 53 -1.98 -10.30 21.75
CA ALA A 53 -0.59 -9.89 21.54
C ALA A 53 0.41 -11.07 21.58
N ILE A 54 0.07 -12.15 22.29
CA ILE A 54 0.88 -13.38 22.34
C ILE A 54 0.56 -14.31 21.15
N ALA A 55 -0.72 -14.42 20.77
CA ALA A 55 -1.19 -15.36 19.77
C ALA A 55 -0.95 -14.89 18.33
N LEU A 56 -1.31 -13.66 17.99
CA LEU A 56 -1.30 -13.16 16.60
C LEU A 56 0.07 -13.19 15.94
N PRO A 57 1.17 -12.72 16.56
CA PRO A 57 2.49 -12.77 15.96
C PRO A 57 2.95 -14.19 15.61
N LYS A 58 2.49 -15.20 16.34
CA LYS A 58 2.76 -16.62 16.05
C LYS A 58 1.88 -17.11 14.91
N ASN A 59 0.57 -16.91 15.02
CA ASN A 59 -0.42 -17.36 14.04
C ASN A 59 -0.10 -16.82 12.63
N ILE A 60 0.27 -15.55 12.53
CA ILE A 60 0.58 -14.92 11.24
C ILE A 60 1.91 -15.39 10.65
N SER A 61 2.91 -15.69 11.48
CA SER A 61 4.21 -16.19 11.03
C SER A 61 4.12 -17.62 10.49
N SER A 62 3.14 -18.38 10.96
CA SER A 62 2.82 -19.73 10.46
C SER A 62 1.80 -19.71 9.31
N SER A 63 1.15 -18.57 9.06
CA SER A 63 0.20 -18.41 7.97
C SER A 63 0.94 -18.29 6.64
N PRO A 64 0.61 -19.13 5.63
CA PRO A 64 1.24 -19.02 4.31
C PRO A 64 0.99 -17.64 3.69
N ASP A 65 -0.12 -16.98 4.01
CA ASP A 65 -0.49 -15.69 3.42
C ASP A 65 -0.06 -14.48 4.26
N LEU A 66 0.61 -14.70 5.40
CA LEU A 66 0.96 -13.66 6.38
C LEU A 66 -0.25 -12.80 6.78
N PHE A 67 -1.37 -13.48 7.00
CA PHE A 67 -2.62 -12.92 7.46
C PHE A 67 -3.17 -13.80 8.58
N ALA A 68 -3.69 -13.17 9.64
CA ALA A 68 -4.33 -13.87 10.73
C ALA A 68 -5.39 -13.00 11.41
N THR A 69 -6.46 -13.64 11.86
CA THR A 69 -7.50 -13.04 12.69
C THR A 69 -7.64 -13.86 13.97
N THR A 70 -8.08 -13.25 15.06
CA THR A 70 -8.40 -13.98 16.30
C THR A 70 -9.44 -13.19 17.10
N ILE A 71 -10.28 -13.92 17.83
CA ILE A 71 -11.26 -13.36 18.76
C ILE A 71 -10.97 -13.98 20.13
N VAL A 72 -10.98 -13.16 21.18
CA VAL A 72 -10.77 -13.59 22.56
C VAL A 72 -11.86 -12.99 23.45
N GLY A 73 -12.41 -13.81 24.35
CA GLY A 73 -13.44 -13.40 25.29
C GLY A 73 -14.85 -13.40 24.70
N ALA A 74 -15.78 -12.80 25.44
CA ALA A 74 -17.18 -12.65 25.06
C ALA A 74 -17.68 -11.26 25.48
N ILE A 75 -18.74 -10.77 24.84
CA ILE A 75 -19.37 -9.48 25.15
C ILE A 75 -19.69 -9.41 26.65
N PRO A 76 -19.31 -8.33 27.37
CA PRO A 76 -18.80 -7.04 26.87
C PRO A 76 -17.27 -6.92 26.77
N GLU A 77 -16.52 -7.99 27.05
CA GLU A 77 -15.05 -8.02 27.13
C GLU A 77 -14.40 -8.66 25.89
N LEU A 78 -15.18 -8.88 24.83
CA LEU A 78 -14.70 -9.44 23.56
C LEU A 78 -13.67 -8.51 22.93
N VAL A 79 -12.58 -9.09 22.44
CA VAL A 79 -11.60 -8.41 21.58
C VAL A 79 -11.42 -9.25 20.32
N SER A 80 -11.69 -8.65 19.17
CA SER A 80 -11.43 -9.20 17.85
C SER A 80 -10.23 -8.46 17.25
N ALA A 81 -9.38 -9.17 16.52
CA ALA A 81 -8.23 -8.58 15.86
C ALA A 81 -7.97 -9.19 14.49
N LEU A 82 -7.41 -8.36 13.62
CA LEU A 82 -6.94 -8.70 12.29
C LEU A 82 -5.52 -8.16 12.14
N ALA A 83 -4.65 -8.98 11.58
CA ALA A 83 -3.30 -8.61 11.24
C ALA A 83 -2.95 -9.06 9.83
N LEU A 84 -2.30 -8.18 9.08
CA LEU A 84 -1.87 -8.41 7.70
C LEU A 84 -0.45 -7.90 7.52
N CYS A 85 0.46 -8.71 7.02
CA CYS A 85 1.77 -8.24 6.59
C CYS A 85 1.81 -7.93 5.11
N ARG A 86 2.74 -7.05 4.74
CA ARG A 86 2.98 -6.73 3.33
C ARG A 86 3.37 -7.99 2.58
N GLY A 87 2.81 -8.20 1.39
CA GLY A 87 2.93 -9.49 0.69
C GLY A 87 4.34 -9.86 0.23
N ASP A 88 5.29 -8.93 0.26
CA ASP A 88 6.72 -9.13 -0.01
C ASP A 88 7.60 -9.18 1.27
N ALA A 89 6.98 -9.19 2.47
CA ALA A 89 7.68 -9.39 3.73
C ALA A 89 7.92 -10.89 3.99
N ASN A 90 8.94 -11.21 4.77
CA ASN A 90 9.13 -12.58 5.28
C ASN A 90 8.44 -12.75 6.64
N ALA A 91 8.20 -14.01 7.04
CA ALA A 91 7.49 -14.36 8.28
C ALA A 91 8.16 -13.79 9.55
N THR A 92 9.49 -13.74 9.60
CA THR A 92 10.24 -13.22 10.75
C THR A 92 10.03 -11.72 10.91
N THR A 93 10.20 -10.95 9.84
CA THR A 93 9.95 -9.50 9.81
C THR A 93 8.49 -9.18 10.13
N CYS A 94 7.57 -9.98 9.59
CA CYS A 94 6.14 -9.86 9.85
C CYS A 94 5.81 -10.06 11.34
N SER A 95 6.30 -11.14 11.94
CA SER A 95 6.08 -11.46 13.36
C SER A 95 6.66 -10.37 14.27
N ALA A 96 7.91 -9.94 14.01
CA ALA A 96 8.57 -8.89 14.77
C ALA A 96 7.80 -7.55 14.69
N CYS A 97 7.32 -7.20 13.49
CA CYS A 97 6.49 -6.01 13.30
C CYS A 97 5.24 -6.03 14.18
N LEU A 98 4.56 -7.17 14.28
CA LEU A 98 3.34 -7.26 15.08
C LEU A 98 3.59 -7.26 16.58
N VAL A 99 4.70 -7.83 17.05
CA VAL A 99 5.11 -7.69 18.46
C VAL A 99 5.28 -6.21 18.80
N THR A 100 5.99 -5.45 17.96
CA THR A 100 6.15 -4.00 18.13
C THR A 100 4.81 -3.27 18.00
N ALA A 101 3.97 -3.62 17.04
CA ALA A 101 2.67 -3.00 16.84
C ALA A 101 1.75 -3.13 18.07
N PHE A 102 1.71 -4.30 18.72
CA PHE A 102 0.95 -4.49 19.95
C PHE A 102 1.51 -3.69 21.14
N GLN A 103 2.83 -3.51 21.22
CA GLN A 103 3.46 -2.67 22.25
C GLN A 103 3.11 -1.20 22.02
N ASP A 104 3.32 -0.72 20.80
CA ASP A 104 3.16 0.69 20.46
C ASP A 104 1.70 1.12 20.49
N VAL A 105 0.76 0.31 19.98
CA VAL A 105 -0.67 0.67 19.95
C VAL A 105 -1.25 0.90 21.36
N GLN A 106 -0.78 0.16 22.36
CA GLN A 106 -1.18 0.34 23.76
C GLN A 106 -0.64 1.65 24.36
N ASN A 107 0.48 2.15 23.83
CA ASN A 107 1.08 3.42 24.24
C ASN A 107 0.42 4.62 23.54
N VAL A 108 0.15 4.51 22.24
CA VAL A 108 -0.34 5.64 21.43
C VAL A 108 -1.87 5.75 21.39
N CYS A 109 -2.60 4.64 21.54
CA CYS A 109 -4.06 4.59 21.66
C CYS A 109 -4.44 4.00 23.03
N SER A 110 -3.99 4.69 24.08
CA SER A 110 -4.10 4.19 25.45
C SER A 110 -5.56 4.01 25.86
N LEU A 111 -5.91 2.80 26.31
CA LEU A 111 -7.23 2.41 26.80
C LEU A 111 -8.38 2.41 25.77
N ASP A 112 -8.11 2.58 24.47
CA ASP A 112 -9.17 2.54 23.46
C ASP A 112 -9.63 1.11 23.19
N ARG A 113 -10.96 0.92 23.06
CA ARG A 113 -11.54 -0.38 22.69
C ARG A 113 -11.42 -0.71 21.21
N SER A 114 -10.89 0.19 20.40
CA SER A 114 -10.48 -0.14 19.04
C SER A 114 -9.31 0.73 18.61
N ALA A 115 -8.40 0.17 17.83
CA ALA A 115 -7.30 0.93 17.26
C ALA A 115 -6.71 0.21 16.05
N ALA A 116 -6.29 1.00 15.05
CA ALA A 116 -5.46 0.56 13.96
C ALA A 116 -4.04 1.12 14.13
N ILE A 117 -3.03 0.31 13.84
CA ILE A 117 -1.64 0.75 13.73
C ILE A 117 -1.04 0.16 12.46
N TYR A 118 -0.37 1.02 11.70
CA TYR A 118 0.15 0.72 10.37
C TYR A 118 1.66 0.83 10.43
N TYR A 119 2.34 -0.34 10.25
CA TYR A 119 3.67 -0.82 9.73
C TYR A 119 3.88 -0.71 8.21
N ASP A 120 5.06 -0.31 7.73
CA ASP A 120 5.44 -0.54 6.33
C ASP A 120 5.43 -2.05 6.06
N PRO A 121 5.90 -2.91 7.01
CA PRO A 121 5.75 -4.37 6.87
C PRO A 121 4.46 -4.99 7.41
N CYS A 122 3.64 -4.32 8.25
CA CYS A 122 2.43 -4.93 8.81
C CYS A 122 1.31 -3.96 9.21
N ILE A 123 0.09 -4.46 9.31
CA ILE A 123 -1.07 -3.72 9.79
C ILE A 123 -1.66 -4.54 10.94
N LEU A 124 -2.01 -3.86 12.03
CA LEU A 124 -2.76 -4.43 13.15
C LEU A 124 -4.02 -3.58 13.36
N TYR A 125 -5.17 -4.24 13.45
CA TYR A 125 -6.40 -3.63 13.90
C TYR A 125 -7.06 -4.53 14.94
N TYR A 126 -7.54 -3.94 16.04
CA TYR A 126 -8.40 -4.61 17.00
C TYR A 126 -9.63 -3.77 17.31
N SER A 127 -10.70 -4.43 17.72
CA SER A 127 -11.95 -3.80 18.14
C SER A 127 -12.69 -4.66 19.17
N ASN A 128 -13.67 -4.06 19.82
CA ASN A 128 -14.65 -4.73 20.68
C ASN A 128 -15.89 -5.25 19.92
N ASP A 129 -15.80 -5.31 18.59
CA ASP A 129 -16.80 -5.79 17.64
C ASP A 129 -16.10 -6.62 16.56
N ASP A 130 -16.68 -7.74 16.13
CA ASP A 130 -16.10 -8.64 15.14
C ASP A 130 -16.70 -8.49 13.74
N SER A 131 -17.70 -7.62 13.55
CA SER A 131 -18.40 -7.45 12.27
C SER A 131 -17.46 -7.12 11.11
N PHE A 132 -16.40 -6.35 11.37
CA PHE A 132 -15.40 -5.96 10.37
C PHE A 132 -14.63 -7.15 9.77
N LEU A 133 -14.54 -8.29 10.48
CA LEU A 133 -13.88 -9.49 9.97
C LEU A 133 -14.66 -10.12 8.81
N SER A 134 -15.98 -9.89 8.74
CA SER A 134 -16.85 -10.38 7.67
C SER A 134 -17.06 -9.38 6.53
N SER A 135 -16.74 -8.10 6.76
CA SER A 135 -16.91 -7.03 5.76
C SER A 135 -15.86 -7.13 4.65
N ALA A 136 -16.20 -6.79 3.41
CA ALA A 136 -15.19 -6.59 2.36
C ALA A 136 -14.56 -5.19 2.38
N ASP A 137 -15.21 -4.24 3.05
CA ASP A 137 -14.86 -2.83 3.02
C ASP A 137 -13.95 -2.45 4.18
N ASN A 138 -13.10 -1.46 3.94
CA ASN A 138 -12.30 -0.82 4.97
C ASN A 138 -13.21 -0.16 6.03
N VAL A 139 -12.83 -0.26 7.30
CA VAL A 139 -13.46 0.48 8.38
C VAL A 139 -13.00 1.93 8.31
N ALA A 140 -13.94 2.86 8.08
CA ALA A 140 -13.63 4.28 7.90
C ALA A 140 -12.90 4.88 9.10
N SER A 141 -13.32 4.54 10.32
CA SER A 141 -12.68 4.98 11.58
C SER A 141 -11.34 4.32 11.86
N ALA A 142 -10.92 3.33 11.07
CA ALA A 142 -9.60 2.72 11.13
C ALA A 142 -8.70 3.18 9.98
N SER A 143 -9.24 3.89 8.98
CA SER A 143 -8.53 4.20 7.73
C SER A 143 -7.84 5.56 7.77
N THR A 144 -6.70 5.69 7.11
CA THR A 144 -5.99 6.96 6.97
C THR A 144 -5.22 7.03 5.65
N ASN A 145 -4.69 8.21 5.31
CA ASN A 145 -3.85 8.38 4.12
C ASN A 145 -2.58 9.17 4.45
N ARG A 146 -1.52 8.96 3.67
CA ARG A 146 -0.26 9.69 3.81
C ARG A 146 0.22 10.15 2.45
N ILE A 147 0.78 11.35 2.43
CA ILE A 147 1.27 12.00 1.21
C ILE A 147 2.77 12.25 1.31
N ASN A 148 3.44 12.14 0.17
CA ASN A 148 4.71 12.79 -0.02
C ASN A 148 4.44 14.28 -0.21
N LEU A 149 5.08 15.14 0.58
CA LEU A 149 4.83 16.59 0.55
C LEU A 149 5.36 17.26 -0.72
N ARG A 150 6.22 16.58 -1.48
CA ARG A 150 6.73 17.07 -2.76
C ARG A 150 5.68 16.88 -3.86
N ASN A 151 5.65 17.85 -4.76
CA ASN A 151 4.87 17.78 -5.97
C ASN A 151 5.75 17.42 -7.16
N VAL A 152 5.16 16.75 -8.13
CA VAL A 152 5.77 16.57 -9.45
C VAL A 152 5.81 17.93 -10.14
N THR A 153 6.92 18.25 -10.81
CA THR A 153 7.08 19.53 -11.49
C THR A 153 7.03 19.38 -13.01
N SER A 154 7.49 18.25 -13.53
CA SER A 154 7.38 17.87 -14.93
C SER A 154 6.03 17.23 -15.26
N ASP A 155 5.31 17.79 -16.25
CA ASP A 155 4.03 17.29 -16.77
C ASP A 155 3.11 16.62 -15.72
N PRO A 156 2.55 17.39 -14.76
CA PRO A 156 1.74 16.83 -13.67
C PRO A 156 0.52 16.05 -14.17
N ALA A 157 -0.06 16.46 -15.29
CA ALA A 157 -1.21 15.78 -15.89
C ALA A 157 -0.84 14.37 -16.37
N ARG A 158 0.30 14.21 -17.06
CA ARG A 158 0.83 12.89 -17.46
C ARG A 158 1.20 12.06 -16.25
N PHE A 159 1.82 12.65 -15.23
CA PHE A 159 2.16 11.96 -13.99
C PHE A 159 0.93 11.38 -13.30
N ASN A 160 -0.12 12.19 -13.09
CA ASN A 160 -1.36 11.74 -12.44
C ASN A 160 -2.05 10.61 -13.22
N ARG A 161 -2.06 10.67 -14.57
CA ARG A 161 -2.58 9.58 -15.42
C ARG A 161 -1.76 8.31 -15.29
N LEU A 162 -0.42 8.43 -15.32
CA LEU A 162 0.49 7.30 -15.18
C LEU A 162 0.33 6.60 -13.83
N VAL A 163 0.28 7.36 -12.73
CA VAL A 163 0.06 6.83 -11.38
C VAL A 163 -1.28 6.10 -11.31
N GLY A 164 -2.35 6.69 -11.86
CA GLY A 164 -3.67 6.06 -11.88
C GLY A 164 -3.67 4.74 -12.63
N ALA A 165 -3.07 4.70 -13.82
CA ALA A 165 -2.91 3.48 -14.61
C ALA A 165 -2.07 2.43 -13.88
N LEU A 166 -0.94 2.82 -13.29
CA LEU A 166 -0.03 1.93 -12.58
C LEU A 166 -0.67 1.30 -11.35
N VAL A 167 -1.28 2.11 -10.49
CA VAL A 167 -1.94 1.61 -9.27
C VAL A 167 -3.13 0.73 -9.64
N ASN A 168 -3.90 1.08 -10.68
CA ASN A 168 -5.02 0.28 -11.15
C ASN A 168 -4.57 -1.08 -11.71
N ALA A 169 -3.54 -1.13 -12.55
CA ALA A 169 -2.99 -2.38 -13.08
C ALA A 169 -2.41 -3.26 -11.96
N THR A 170 -1.74 -2.64 -10.99
CA THR A 170 -1.22 -3.34 -9.80
C THR A 170 -2.35 -3.91 -8.95
N ALA A 171 -3.44 -3.16 -8.74
CA ALA A 171 -4.62 -3.62 -8.02
C ALA A 171 -5.33 -4.77 -8.73
N GLU A 172 -5.40 -4.75 -10.05
CA GLU A 172 -5.97 -5.83 -10.85
C GLU A 172 -5.16 -7.13 -10.71
N TYR A 173 -3.83 -7.03 -10.83
CA TYR A 173 -2.94 -8.18 -10.61
C TYR A 173 -3.07 -8.72 -9.19
N ALA A 174 -3.09 -7.84 -8.17
CA ALA A 174 -3.27 -8.24 -6.78
C ALA A 174 -4.59 -9.00 -6.58
N ALA A 175 -5.67 -8.55 -7.21
CA ALA A 175 -6.97 -9.17 -7.08
C ALA A 175 -7.07 -10.53 -7.78
N TYR A 176 -6.54 -10.68 -9.00
CA TYR A 176 -6.84 -11.85 -9.84
C TYR A 176 -5.66 -12.83 -10.04
N ASN A 177 -4.43 -12.36 -9.89
CA ASN A 177 -3.21 -13.12 -10.21
C ASN A 177 -2.33 -13.42 -8.99
N SER A 178 -2.81 -13.11 -7.78
CA SER A 178 -2.06 -13.30 -6.53
C SER A 178 -2.91 -14.01 -5.48
N THR A 179 -2.38 -15.10 -4.90
CA THR A 179 -3.03 -15.80 -3.78
C THR A 179 -2.95 -14.98 -2.50
N ARG A 180 -1.84 -14.27 -2.27
CA ARG A 180 -1.64 -13.35 -1.14
C ARG A 180 -2.42 -12.05 -1.26
N ARG A 181 -3.18 -11.87 -2.37
CA ARG A 181 -3.85 -10.63 -2.73
C ARG A 181 -2.93 -9.41 -2.76
N TYR A 182 -1.65 -9.61 -3.07
CA TYR A 182 -0.61 -8.57 -3.13
C TYR A 182 0.00 -8.53 -4.52
N ALA A 183 0.26 -7.33 -5.02
CA ALA A 183 1.10 -7.12 -6.19
C ALA A 183 1.93 -5.85 -6.07
N SER A 184 3.05 -5.85 -6.78
CA SER A 184 3.92 -4.69 -6.98
C SER A 184 3.96 -4.30 -8.44
N GLY A 185 4.07 -3.00 -8.71
CA GLY A 185 4.14 -2.44 -10.05
C GLY A 185 5.22 -1.38 -10.19
N GLU A 186 5.72 -1.19 -11.40
CA GLU A 186 6.54 -0.04 -11.77
C GLU A 186 6.15 0.52 -13.13
N ALA A 187 6.41 1.80 -13.32
CA ALA A 187 6.25 2.46 -14.60
C ALA A 187 7.39 3.45 -14.85
N ASP A 188 7.83 3.55 -16.11
CA ASP A 188 8.78 4.59 -16.52
C ASP A 188 8.05 5.93 -16.71
N PHE A 189 8.67 7.05 -16.30
CA PHE A 189 8.07 8.37 -16.42
C PHE A 189 8.93 9.37 -17.18
N ASP A 190 9.95 9.96 -16.54
CA ASP A 190 10.75 11.04 -17.14
C ASP A 190 12.17 11.17 -16.54
N GLN A 191 12.88 12.26 -16.83
CA GLN A 191 14.24 12.46 -16.32
C GLN A 191 14.29 12.85 -14.83
N GLU A 192 13.30 13.58 -14.32
CA GLU A 192 13.24 13.98 -12.90
C GLU A 192 12.94 12.76 -12.02
N TYR A 193 11.98 11.93 -12.44
CA TYR A 193 11.56 10.69 -11.81
C TYR A 193 11.56 9.56 -12.85
N PRO A 194 12.70 8.88 -13.05
CA PRO A 194 12.82 7.80 -14.03
C PRO A 194 11.78 6.70 -13.89
N LYS A 195 11.42 6.38 -12.64
CA LYS A 195 10.45 5.34 -12.32
C LYS A 195 9.49 5.77 -11.24
N VAL A 196 8.27 5.27 -11.35
CA VAL A 196 7.24 5.28 -10.31
C VAL A 196 6.98 3.84 -9.89
N TYR A 197 6.96 3.58 -8.59
CA TYR A 197 6.72 2.27 -8.01
C TYR A 197 5.39 2.26 -7.29
N SER A 198 4.71 1.11 -7.26
CA SER A 198 3.49 0.90 -6.49
C SER A 198 3.41 -0.49 -5.87
N TRP A 199 2.62 -0.62 -4.82
CA TRP A 199 2.01 -1.90 -4.44
C TRP A 199 0.53 -1.70 -4.14
N ALA A 200 -0.26 -2.76 -4.34
CA ALA A 200 -1.65 -2.84 -3.92
C ALA A 200 -1.87 -4.17 -3.20
N GLN A 201 -2.68 -4.15 -2.14
CA GLN A 201 -2.92 -5.34 -1.32
C GLN A 201 -4.34 -5.39 -0.75
N CYS A 202 -4.91 -6.59 -0.68
CA CYS A 202 -6.09 -6.89 0.12
C CYS A 202 -5.78 -7.95 1.19
N THR A 203 -6.70 -8.15 2.13
CA THR A 203 -6.65 -9.31 3.01
C THR A 203 -6.94 -10.60 2.20
N PRO A 204 -6.15 -11.68 2.40
CA PRO A 204 -6.26 -12.93 1.63
C PRO A 204 -7.62 -13.64 1.71
N ASP A 205 -8.41 -13.39 2.75
CA ASP A 205 -9.75 -13.95 2.94
C ASP A 205 -10.81 -13.40 1.97
N LEU A 206 -10.53 -12.27 1.31
CA LEU A 206 -11.45 -11.72 0.30
C LEU A 206 -11.42 -12.53 -1.00
N THR A 207 -12.58 -12.65 -1.63
CA THR A 207 -12.67 -13.13 -3.03
C THR A 207 -11.95 -12.15 -3.99
N PRO A 208 -11.57 -12.60 -5.21
CA PRO A 208 -10.95 -11.70 -6.18
C PRO A 208 -11.79 -10.45 -6.46
N ALA A 209 -13.10 -10.64 -6.61
CA ALA A 209 -14.04 -9.54 -6.87
C ALA A 209 -14.14 -8.56 -5.68
N GLN A 210 -14.26 -9.07 -4.45
CA GLN A 210 -14.28 -8.22 -3.25
C GLN A 210 -12.99 -7.42 -3.10
N CYS A 211 -11.84 -8.05 -3.31
CA CYS A 211 -10.55 -7.37 -3.29
C CYS A 211 -10.50 -6.25 -4.34
N ARG A 212 -10.92 -6.55 -5.57
CA ARG A 212 -10.93 -5.57 -6.66
C ARG A 212 -11.84 -4.38 -6.37
N VAL A 213 -13.03 -4.62 -5.81
CA VAL A 213 -13.99 -3.57 -5.43
C VAL A 213 -13.42 -2.70 -4.31
N CYS A 214 -12.83 -3.29 -3.26
CA CYS A 214 -12.22 -2.52 -2.17
C CYS A 214 -11.09 -1.62 -2.70
N LEU A 215 -10.18 -2.17 -3.51
CA LEU A 215 -9.09 -1.42 -4.12
C LEU A 215 -9.61 -0.33 -5.06
N ALA A 216 -10.64 -0.61 -5.87
CA ALA A 216 -11.27 0.39 -6.74
C ALA A 216 -11.81 1.59 -5.94
N GLY A 217 -12.46 1.31 -4.81
CA GLY A 217 -13.02 2.35 -3.93
C GLY A 217 -11.96 3.32 -3.44
N ILE A 218 -10.82 2.81 -2.94
CA ILE A 218 -9.74 3.68 -2.46
C ILE A 218 -8.96 4.36 -3.59
N ILE A 219 -8.87 3.74 -4.78
CA ILE A 219 -8.24 4.35 -5.97
C ILE A 219 -9.09 5.51 -6.51
N ALA A 220 -10.42 5.43 -6.42
CA ALA A 220 -11.31 6.50 -6.87
C ALA A 220 -11.11 7.82 -6.11
N GLU A 221 -10.59 7.76 -4.87
CA GLU A 221 -10.28 8.94 -4.05
C GLU A 221 -8.95 9.61 -4.43
N MET A 222 -8.13 8.96 -5.26
CA MET A 222 -6.79 9.42 -5.62
C MET A 222 -6.75 10.86 -6.17
N PRO A 223 -7.65 11.28 -7.09
CA PRO A 223 -7.64 12.65 -7.62
C PRO A 223 -7.94 13.72 -6.58
N ARG A 224 -8.58 13.36 -5.45
CA ARG A 224 -8.88 14.27 -4.34
C ARG A 224 -7.76 14.30 -3.31
N LEU A 225 -7.15 13.14 -3.04
CA LEU A 225 -6.17 12.97 -1.98
C LEU A 225 -4.74 13.32 -2.42
N PHE A 226 -4.37 12.99 -3.65
CA PHE A 226 -2.96 12.91 -4.06
C PHE A 226 -2.63 13.67 -5.34
N THR A 227 -3.43 14.67 -5.72
CA THR A 227 -3.17 15.50 -6.91
C THR A 227 -1.73 16.02 -6.91
N ASP A 228 -1.01 15.74 -7.99
CA ASP A 228 0.36 16.16 -8.25
C ASP A 228 1.39 15.66 -7.21
N ARG A 229 1.01 14.80 -6.26
CA ARG A 229 1.92 14.30 -5.22
C ARG A 229 2.79 13.20 -5.79
N VAL A 230 4.11 13.30 -5.61
CA VAL A 230 5.07 12.29 -6.09
C VAL A 230 5.00 10.96 -5.32
N GLY A 231 4.18 10.91 -4.28
CA GLY A 231 3.92 9.71 -3.52
C GLY A 231 2.67 9.85 -2.67
N GLY A 232 1.99 8.73 -2.49
CA GLY A 232 0.72 8.67 -1.78
C GLY A 232 0.40 7.25 -1.37
N ARG A 233 -0.31 7.11 -0.26
CA ARG A 233 -0.83 5.82 0.18
C ARG A 233 -2.16 5.97 0.89
N VAL A 234 -3.04 5.01 0.65
CA VAL A 234 -4.24 4.77 1.45
C VAL A 234 -3.98 3.56 2.32
N LEU A 235 -4.23 3.73 3.62
CA LEU A 235 -4.01 2.74 4.67
C LEU A 235 -5.38 2.33 5.21
N GLY A 236 -5.78 1.12 4.86
CA GLY A 236 -7.00 0.47 5.30
C GLY A 236 -6.76 -0.98 5.70
N ILE A 237 -7.60 -1.49 6.60
CA ILE A 237 -7.42 -2.81 7.22
C ILE A 237 -7.78 -3.99 6.31
N ARG A 238 -8.61 -3.77 5.28
CA ARG A 238 -9.04 -4.78 4.29
C ARG A 238 -8.31 -4.62 2.96
N CYS A 239 -8.07 -3.39 2.53
CA CYS A 239 -7.25 -3.11 1.36
C CYS A 239 -6.50 -1.79 1.47
N SER A 240 -5.32 -1.74 0.85
CA SER A 240 -4.40 -0.60 0.86
C SER A 240 -3.62 -0.53 -0.44
N TYR A 241 -3.08 0.65 -0.76
CA TYR A 241 -2.07 0.81 -1.79
C TYR A 241 -1.08 1.91 -1.43
N ARG A 242 0.09 1.86 -2.06
CA ARG A 242 1.13 2.89 -1.98
C ARG A 242 1.74 3.09 -3.36
N TYR A 243 2.09 4.33 -3.68
CA TYR A 243 2.99 4.65 -4.77
C TYR A 243 4.03 5.69 -4.34
N GLU A 244 5.24 5.62 -4.90
CA GLU A 244 6.31 6.61 -4.72
C GLU A 244 7.23 6.64 -5.96
N VAL A 245 7.95 7.73 -6.15
CA VAL A 245 9.02 7.89 -7.17
C VAL A 245 10.37 7.27 -6.76
N PHE A 246 10.41 6.47 -5.70
CA PHE A 246 11.59 5.72 -5.27
C PHE A 246 11.17 4.29 -4.88
N SER A 247 12.09 3.33 -5.00
CA SER A 247 11.77 1.94 -4.65
C SER A 247 11.63 1.77 -3.13
N PHE A 248 10.58 1.06 -2.73
CA PHE A 248 10.29 0.63 -1.35
C PHE A 248 9.90 -0.86 -1.28
N LEU A 249 10.18 -1.60 -2.37
CA LEU A 249 9.79 -2.99 -2.57
C LEU A 249 10.92 -3.93 -2.13
N ASN A 250 10.56 -5.05 -1.51
CA ASN A 250 11.50 -6.07 -1.04
C ASN A 250 11.61 -7.27 -1.99
N SER A 251 10.89 -7.24 -3.12
CA SER A 251 10.81 -8.32 -4.10
C SER A 251 10.69 -7.75 -5.51
N PRO A 252 10.98 -8.57 -6.54
CA PRO A 252 10.81 -8.15 -7.93
C PRO A 252 9.40 -7.64 -8.22
N VAL A 253 9.32 -6.75 -9.21
CA VAL A 253 8.07 -6.15 -9.65
C VAL A 253 7.25 -7.14 -10.47
N MET A 254 5.93 -7.19 -10.24
CA MET A 254 5.01 -8.09 -10.94
C MET A 254 4.36 -7.44 -12.16
N VAL A 255 4.13 -6.12 -12.12
CA VAL A 255 3.48 -5.35 -13.18
C VAL A 255 4.45 -4.27 -13.70
N GLN A 256 4.68 -4.22 -15.00
CA GLN A 256 5.52 -3.19 -15.62
C GLN A 256 4.72 -2.44 -16.68
N LEU A 257 4.61 -1.12 -16.54
CA LEU A 257 4.05 -0.25 -17.58
C LEU A 257 5.18 0.50 -18.28
N ALA A 258 5.25 0.38 -19.60
CA ALA A 258 6.13 1.23 -20.37
C ALA A 258 5.65 2.68 -20.31
N ALA A 259 6.58 3.63 -20.38
CA ALA A 259 6.22 5.03 -20.61
C ALA A 259 5.36 5.11 -21.86
N GLU A 260 4.19 5.78 -21.79
CA GLU A 260 3.48 6.18 -23.00
C GLU A 260 4.45 7.01 -23.83
N SER A 261 4.95 6.41 -24.91
CA SER A 261 5.72 7.10 -25.93
C SER A 261 4.84 8.21 -26.46
N GLY A 262 5.28 9.46 -26.33
CA GLY A 262 4.60 10.64 -26.87
C GLY A 262 4.45 10.66 -28.40
N ASN A 263 4.67 9.53 -29.09
CA ASN A 263 4.37 9.41 -30.51
C ASN A 263 2.92 8.95 -30.70
N SER A 264 2.00 9.90 -30.59
CA SER A 264 0.78 9.87 -31.38
C SER A 264 1.18 9.97 -32.85
N GLY A 265 1.56 8.84 -33.45
CA GLY A 265 1.56 8.72 -34.91
C GLY A 265 0.13 8.91 -35.37
N SER A 266 -0.17 10.09 -35.92
CA SER A 266 -1.41 10.30 -36.67
C SER A 266 -1.54 9.19 -37.71
N PRO A 267 -2.70 8.50 -37.81
CA PRO A 267 -2.92 7.60 -38.92
C PRO A 267 -2.93 8.45 -40.18
N THR A 268 -1.96 8.20 -41.04
CA THR A 268 -1.88 8.77 -42.39
C THR A 268 -3.20 8.46 -43.10
N PRO A 269 -3.89 9.42 -43.73
CA PRO A 269 -5.11 9.13 -44.47
C PRO A 269 -4.79 8.12 -45.57
N ALA A 270 -5.45 6.97 -45.54
CA ALA A 270 -5.40 6.00 -46.62
C ALA A 270 -5.89 6.68 -47.90
N MET A 271 -5.00 6.79 -48.89
CA MET A 271 -5.29 7.27 -50.23
C MET A 271 -6.33 6.35 -50.85
N GLY A 272 -7.55 6.87 -51.05
CA GLY A 272 -8.66 6.12 -51.63
C GLY A 272 -8.37 5.66 -53.06
N PRO A 273 -8.98 4.56 -53.51
CA PRO A 273 -8.79 4.06 -54.87
C PRO A 273 -9.39 5.04 -55.89
N THR A 274 -8.62 5.27 -56.94
CA THR A 274 -8.97 6.04 -58.13
C THR A 274 -10.31 5.57 -58.72
N SER A 275 -11.26 6.51 -58.80
CA SER A 275 -12.50 6.37 -59.55
C SER A 275 -12.19 6.31 -61.04
N VAL A 276 -12.43 5.16 -61.68
CA VAL A 276 -12.45 5.04 -63.13
C VAL A 276 -13.82 5.50 -63.63
N THR A 277 -13.84 6.64 -64.31
CA THR A 277 -15.02 7.17 -65.02
C THR A 277 -15.22 6.40 -66.33
N PRO A 278 -16.42 5.90 -66.66
CA PRO A 278 -16.71 5.43 -68.02
C PRO A 278 -17.05 6.63 -68.90
N SER A 279 -16.29 6.83 -69.97
CA SER A 279 -16.69 7.73 -71.06
C SER A 279 -17.63 6.99 -72.01
N ALA A 280 -18.80 7.56 -72.23
CA ALA A 280 -19.79 7.12 -73.20
C ALA A 280 -19.73 8.00 -74.46
N ALA A 281 -19.74 7.35 -75.63
CA ALA A 281 -20.24 7.78 -76.96
C ALA A 281 -19.39 7.05 -78.03
N GLY A 282 -19.91 6.45 -79.11
CA GLY A 282 -21.23 6.41 -79.71
C GLY A 282 -21.07 6.22 -81.24
N GLY A 283 -21.98 5.48 -81.88
CA GLY A 283 -22.25 5.46 -83.34
C GLY A 283 -21.35 4.53 -84.18
N GLY A 284 -21.89 3.46 -84.78
CA GLY A 284 -22.49 3.39 -86.14
C GLY A 284 -21.58 2.49 -86.99
N GLU A 285 -21.95 1.67 -87.98
CA GLU A 285 -23.10 1.54 -88.88
C GLU A 285 -22.91 0.22 -89.67
N TYR A 286 -24.00 -0.32 -90.25
CA TYR A 286 -24.17 -1.53 -91.10
C TYR A 286 -24.24 -2.92 -90.43
#